data_AF-A0A8T7E8Y6-F1
#
_entry.id   AF-A0A8T7E8Y6-F1
#
_cell.length_a   1.000
_cell.length_b   1.000
_cell.length_c   1.000
_cell.angle_alpha   90.00
_cell.angle_beta   90.00
_cell.angle_gamma   90.00
#
_symmetry.space_group_name_H-M   'P 1'
#
loop_
_entity.id
_entity.type
_entity.pdbx_description
1 polymer ?
#
loop_
_entity_poly.entity_id
_entity_poly.type
_entity_poly.pdbx_seq_one_letter_code
_entity_poly.pdbx_strand_id
1 'polypeptide(L)'
;MREKLFRQRPLLTFPQILILIVMLVALFAALNLNRRAQAGRQVGAGEAVLQAELDLEVTRQVELQATLEYVQSEDYVAAYARDEGGYLLPGEKRVVPLTIEVTPLPPPPPPPTPDPAARARPWQAWWRLLTDAPQPAP
;
A
#
# COMPACT_ATOMS: atom_id res chain seq x y z
N MET A 1 87.18 -16.68 27.89
CA MET A 1 86.81 -15.27 27.60
C MET A 1 87.22 -14.98 26.16
N ARG A 2 86.43 -14.53 25.20
CA ARG A 2 85.13 -13.83 25.17
C ARG A 2 84.41 -14.13 23.84
N GLU A 3 83.11 -14.35 23.98
CA GLU A 3 81.96 -14.13 23.08
C GLU A 3 82.13 -14.09 21.56
N LYS A 4 81.51 -15.08 20.90
CA LYS A 4 81.11 -15.02 19.49
C LYS A 4 79.88 -14.10 19.40
N LEU A 5 80.10 -12.86 18.96
CA LEU A 5 79.07 -11.87 18.72
C LEU A 5 78.08 -12.37 17.66
N PHE A 6 76.85 -12.60 18.06
CA PHE A 6 75.73 -12.95 17.20
C PHE A 6 75.58 -11.92 16.08
N ARG A 7 75.95 -12.30 14.85
CA ARG A 7 75.67 -11.51 13.65
C ARG A 7 74.19 -11.64 13.34
N GLN A 8 73.37 -10.77 13.93
CA GLN A 8 71.95 -10.63 13.58
C GLN A 8 71.86 -10.20 12.12
N ARG A 9 71.48 -11.14 11.23
CA ARG A 9 71.03 -10.77 9.90
C ARG A 9 69.68 -10.07 10.05
N PRO A 10 69.50 -8.84 9.55
CA PRO A 10 68.20 -8.20 9.62
C PRO A 10 67.19 -9.07 8.84
N LEU A 11 66.10 -9.45 9.50
CA LEU A 11 65.04 -10.30 8.93
C LEU A 11 64.29 -9.62 7.78
N LEU A 12 64.49 -8.30 7.62
CA LEU A 12 63.88 -7.45 6.61
C LEU A 12 64.95 -6.63 5.91
N THR A 13 64.95 -6.66 4.58
CA THR A 13 65.82 -5.81 3.77
C THR A 13 65.26 -4.39 3.68
N PHE A 14 66.13 -3.37 3.58
CA PHE A 14 65.73 -1.98 3.44
C PHE A 14 64.62 -1.71 2.39
N PRO A 15 64.66 -2.29 1.18
CA PRO A 15 63.56 -2.14 0.21
C PRO A 15 62.23 -2.75 0.69
N GLN A 16 62.24 -3.86 1.44
CA GLN A 16 61.02 -4.43 2.01
C GLN A 16 60.39 -3.49 3.05
N ILE A 17 61.20 -2.80 3.86
CA ILE A 17 60.71 -1.81 4.82
C ILE A 17 60.05 -0.63 4.09
N LEU A 18 60.65 -0.15 2.99
CA LEU A 18 60.09 0.93 2.19
C LEU A 18 58.72 0.54 1.59
N ILE A 19 58.63 -0.66 1.01
CA ILE A 19 57.37 -1.19 0.46
C ILE A 19 56.31 -1.32 1.56
N LEU A 20 56.68 -1.83 2.74
CA LEU A 20 55.78 -1.96 3.87
C LEU A 20 55.23 -0.60 4.30
N ILE A 21 56.07 0.43 4.39
CA ILE A 21 55.65 1.80 4.73
C ILE A 21 54.68 2.34 3.69
N VAL A 22 54.99 2.22 2.39
CA VAL A 22 54.10 2.66 1.31
C VAL A 22 52.76 1.93 1.38
N MET A 23 52.78 0.62 1.63
CA MET A 23 51.57 -0.18 1.79
C MET A 23 50.74 0.30 2.99
N LEU A 24 51.38 0.61 4.11
CA LEU A 24 50.72 1.11 5.33
C LEU A 24 50.08 2.49 5.09
N VAL A 25 50.79 3.38 4.40
CA VAL A 25 50.29 4.70 4.01
C VAL A 25 49.11 4.57 3.05
N ALA A 26 49.21 3.71 2.05
CA ALA A 26 48.14 3.46 1.09
C ALA A 26 46.90 2.88 1.77
N LEU A 27 47.07 1.92 2.70
CA LEU A 27 45.99 1.34 3.48
C LEU A 27 45.31 2.41 4.35
N PHE A 28 46.09 3.25 5.04
CA PHE A 28 45.54 4.33 5.86
C PHE A 28 44.77 5.35 5.02
N ALA A 29 45.31 5.74 3.86
CA ALA A 29 44.65 6.64 2.92
C ALA A 29 43.32 6.05 2.41
N ALA A 30 43.31 4.77 2.02
CA ALA A 30 42.10 4.08 1.56
C ALA A 30 41.01 4.04 2.65
N LEU A 31 41.38 3.75 3.90
CA LEU A 31 40.44 3.76 5.03
C LEU A 31 39.86 5.16 5.28
N ASN A 32 40.70 6.21 5.24
CA ASN A 32 40.26 7.58 5.44
C ASN A 32 39.31 8.05 4.32
N LEU A 33 39.66 7.75 3.06
CA LEU A 33 38.82 8.05 1.89
C LEU A 33 37.47 7.34 1.96
N ASN A 34 37.45 6.06 2.36
CA ASN A 34 36.22 5.31 2.52
C ASN A 34 35.33 5.90 3.62
N ARG A 35 35.90 6.27 4.78
CA ARG A 35 35.16 6.94 5.87
C ARG A 35 34.56 8.26 5.42
N ARG A 36 35.32 9.09 4.70
CA ARG A 36 34.84 10.37 4.14
C ARG A 36 33.75 10.17 3.09
N ALA A 37 33.89 9.18 2.22
CA ALA A 37 32.88 8.85 1.23
C ALA A 37 31.57 8.36 1.86
N GLN A 38 31.65 7.55 2.93
CA GLN A 38 30.47 7.12 3.69
C GLN A 38 29.77 8.31 4.37
N ALA A 39 30.52 9.21 5.02
CA ALA A 39 29.97 10.40 5.64
C ALA A 39 29.28 11.32 4.62
N GLY A 40 29.91 11.55 3.46
CA GLY A 40 29.32 12.33 2.37
C GLY A 40 28.01 11.73 1.83
N ARG A 41 27.93 10.40 1.71
CA ARG A 41 26.68 9.72 1.32
C ARG A 41 25.57 9.87 2.35
N GLN A 42 25.89 9.78 3.65
CA GLN A 42 24.90 9.96 4.70
C GLN A 42 24.35 11.39 4.75
N VAL A 43 25.23 12.39 4.58
CA VAL A 43 24.82 13.80 4.49
C VAL A 43 23.95 14.05 3.26
N GLY A 44 24.36 13.59 2.08
CA GLY A 44 23.57 13.77 0.85
C GLY A 44 22.22 13.04 0.88
N ALA A 45 22.15 11.84 1.48
CA ALA A 45 20.88 11.15 1.70
C ALA A 45 19.98 11.90 2.68
N GLY A 46 20.54 12.46 3.75
CA GLY A 46 19.80 13.29 4.70
C GLY A 46 19.23 14.55 4.06
N GLU A 47 20.02 15.25 3.25
CA GLU A 47 19.58 16.44 2.51
C GLU A 47 18.42 16.14 1.56
N ALA A 48 18.50 15.04 0.80
CA ALA A 48 17.44 14.66 -0.13
C ALA A 48 16.12 14.31 0.58
N VAL A 49 16.18 13.63 1.73
CA VAL A 49 14.99 13.35 2.54
C VAL A 49 14.39 14.64 3.08
N LEU A 50 15.21 15.54 3.60
CA LEU A 50 14.75 16.80 4.18
C LEU A 50 14.12 17.72 3.12
N GLN A 51 14.68 17.75 1.91
CA GLN A 51 14.10 18.47 0.77
C GLN A 51 12.73 17.91 0.39
N ALA A 52 12.58 16.59 0.33
CA ALA A 52 11.29 15.96 0.01
C ALA A 52 10.23 16.27 1.08
N GLU A 53 10.60 16.30 2.36
CA GLU A 53 9.70 16.68 3.45
C GLU A 53 9.28 18.15 3.36
N LEU A 54 10.23 19.03 3.02
CA LEU A 54 9.96 20.46 2.84
C LEU A 54 9.02 20.72 1.65
N ASP A 55 9.23 20.05 0.51
CA ASP A 55 8.37 20.18 -0.66
C ASP A 55 6.92 19.72 -0.37
N LEU A 56 6.77 18.64 0.40
CA LEU A 56 5.47 18.16 0.86
C LEU A 56 4.77 19.21 1.74
N GLU A 57 5.48 19.74 2.73
CA GLU A 57 4.89 20.70 3.67
C GLU A 57 4.56 22.05 3.00
N VAL A 58 5.37 22.51 2.05
CA VAL A 58 5.07 23.69 1.24
C VAL A 58 3.80 23.47 0.42
N THR A 59 3.66 22.30 -0.22
CA THR A 59 2.45 21.96 -0.99
C THR A 59 1.22 21.98 -0.08
N ARG A 60 1.33 21.35 1.09
CA ARG A 60 0.27 21.33 2.09
C ARG A 60 -0.12 22.73 2.57
N GLN A 61 0.86 23.60 2.78
CA GLN A 61 0.60 24.97 3.19
C GLN A 61 -0.20 25.74 2.14
N VAL A 62 0.12 25.58 0.86
CA VAL A 62 -0.62 26.19 -0.25
C VAL A 62 -2.05 25.70 -0.30
N GLU A 63 -2.27 24.39 -0.16
CA GLU A 63 -3.62 23.79 -0.14
C GLU A 63 -4.46 24.31 1.04
N LEU A 64 -3.85 24.38 2.24
CA LEU A 64 -4.51 24.89 3.43
C LEU A 64 -4.85 26.37 3.29
N GLN A 65 -3.95 27.17 2.70
CA GLN A 65 -4.18 28.58 2.46
C GLN A 65 -5.35 28.80 1.49
N ALA A 66 -5.40 28.03 0.39
CA ALA A 66 -6.50 28.09 -0.57
C ALA A 66 -7.84 27.67 0.07
N THR A 67 -7.81 26.63 0.91
CA THR A 67 -9.00 26.18 1.66
C THR A 67 -9.48 27.27 2.63
N LEU A 68 -8.55 27.91 3.36
CA LEU A 68 -8.88 29.02 4.25
C LEU A 68 -9.49 30.21 3.50
N GLU A 69 -8.95 30.55 2.33
CA GLU A 69 -9.50 31.62 1.49
C GLU A 69 -10.91 31.27 1.02
N TYR A 70 -11.13 30.05 0.54
CA TYR A 70 -12.45 29.59 0.13
C TYR A 70 -13.47 29.62 1.28
N VAL A 71 -13.13 29.07 2.44
CA VAL A 71 -14.04 29.03 3.60
C VAL A 71 -14.40 30.43 4.11
N GLN A 72 -13.52 31.42 3.92
CA GLN A 72 -13.79 32.82 4.28
C GLN A 72 -14.58 33.58 3.21
N SER A 73 -14.80 33.00 2.02
CA SER A 73 -15.52 33.65 0.93
C SER A 73 -17.04 33.68 1.14
N GLU A 74 -17.71 34.65 0.51
CA GLU A 74 -19.18 34.71 0.49
C GLU A 74 -19.80 33.51 -0.24
N ASP A 75 -19.11 32.96 -1.24
CA ASP A 75 -19.57 31.78 -1.97
C ASP A 75 -19.71 30.57 -1.03
N TYR A 76 -18.74 30.38 -0.11
CA TYR A 76 -18.83 29.34 0.92
C TYR A 76 -20.01 29.58 1.86
N VAL A 77 -20.23 30.83 2.30
CA VAL A 77 -21.39 31.18 3.14
C VAL A 77 -22.70 30.85 2.43
N ALA A 78 -22.81 31.17 1.14
CA ALA A 78 -24.00 30.92 0.33
C ALA A 78 -24.22 29.42 0.06
N ALA A 79 -23.16 28.64 -0.11
CA ALA A 79 -23.23 27.18 -0.23
C ALA A 79 -23.66 26.55 1.10
N TYR A 80 -22.98 26.89 2.20
CA TYR A 80 -23.32 26.41 3.53
C TYR A 80 -24.76 26.74 3.93
N ALA A 81 -25.23 27.95 3.63
CA ALA A 81 -26.60 28.35 3.91
C ALA A 81 -27.63 27.48 3.17
N ARG A 82 -27.35 27.06 1.94
CA ARG A 82 -28.25 26.19 1.16
C ARG A 82 -28.17 24.73 1.59
N ASP A 83 -26.96 24.21 1.69
CA ASP A 83 -26.70 22.77 1.86
C ASP A 83 -26.92 22.32 3.31
N GLU A 84 -26.37 23.06 4.27
CA GLU A 84 -26.45 22.73 5.71
C GLU A 84 -27.55 23.54 6.41
N GLY A 85 -27.69 24.82 6.06
CA GLY A 85 -28.67 25.72 6.66
C GLY A 85 -30.11 25.53 6.14
N GLY A 86 -30.29 24.91 4.98
CA GLY A 86 -31.58 24.75 4.32
C GLY A 86 -32.26 26.07 3.93
N TYR A 87 -31.50 27.17 3.86
CA TYR A 87 -31.98 28.47 3.43
C TYR A 87 -32.20 28.50 1.91
N LEU A 88 -33.18 29.28 1.48
CA LEU A 88 -33.60 29.42 0.08
C LEU A 88 -33.66 30.91 -0.27
N LEU A 89 -33.37 31.24 -1.52
CA LEU A 89 -33.61 32.59 -2.03
C LEU A 89 -35.11 32.87 -2.15
N PRO A 90 -35.51 34.16 -2.15
CA PRO A 90 -36.88 34.54 -2.44
C PRO A 90 -37.35 33.97 -3.79
N GLY A 91 -38.42 33.17 -3.77
CA GLY A 91 -39.01 32.55 -4.97
C GLY A 91 -38.58 31.10 -5.23
N GLU A 92 -37.57 30.59 -4.53
CA GLU A 92 -37.18 29.17 -4.61
C GLU A 92 -38.14 28.28 -3.81
N LYS A 93 -38.32 27.03 -4.27
CA LYS A 93 -39.18 26.03 -3.61
C LYS A 93 -38.39 24.78 -3.28
N ARG A 94 -38.41 24.37 -2.01
CA ARG A 94 -37.80 23.10 -1.57
C ARG A 94 -38.71 21.93 -1.94
N VAL A 95 -38.22 21.01 -2.75
CA VAL A 95 -38.91 19.77 -3.10
C VAL A 95 -38.39 18.64 -2.22
N VAL A 96 -39.27 18.05 -1.41
CA VAL A 96 -38.94 16.87 -0.60
C VAL A 96 -39.64 15.66 -1.23
N PRO A 97 -38.89 14.67 -1.76
CA PRO A 97 -39.50 13.48 -2.31
C PRO A 97 -40.15 12.66 -1.18
N LEU A 98 -41.47 12.49 -1.28
CA LEU A 98 -42.21 11.60 -0.39
C LEU A 98 -42.09 10.18 -0.94
N THR A 99 -41.45 9.29 -0.18
CA THR A 99 -41.56 7.85 -0.45
C THR A 99 -42.96 7.41 -0.06
N ILE A 100 -43.72 6.95 -1.05
CA ILE A 100 -45.01 6.31 -0.83
C ILE A 100 -44.71 4.81 -0.68
N GLU A 101 -44.96 4.25 0.50
CA GLU A 101 -44.93 2.79 0.68
C GLU A 101 -46.08 2.17 -0.12
N VAL A 102 -45.77 1.67 -1.31
CA VAL A 102 -46.72 0.89 -2.10
C VAL A 102 -46.67 -0.55 -1.59
N THR A 103 -47.78 -1.07 -1.09
CA THR A 103 -47.89 -2.49 -0.75
C THR A 103 -47.61 -3.32 -2.01
N PRO A 104 -46.58 -4.19 -2.02
CA PRO A 104 -46.29 -5.04 -3.17
C PRO A 104 -47.47 -5.97 -3.45
N LEU A 105 -47.87 -6.10 -4.72
CA LEU A 105 -48.86 -7.10 -5.11
C LEU A 105 -48.30 -8.50 -4.81
N PRO A 106 -49.12 -9.44 -4.28
CA PRO A 106 -48.67 -10.81 -4.05
C PRO A 106 -48.09 -11.42 -5.33
N PRO A 107 -46.96 -12.14 -5.26
CA PRO A 107 -46.41 -12.83 -6.41
C PRO A 107 -47.41 -13.87 -6.94
N PRO A 108 -47.47 -14.11 -8.26
CA PRO A 108 -48.34 -15.12 -8.84
C PRO A 108 -48.00 -16.51 -8.26
N PRO A 109 -48.98 -17.41 -8.13
CA PRO A 109 -48.73 -18.76 -7.65
C PRO A 109 -47.73 -19.48 -8.56
N PRO A 110 -46.83 -20.30 -8.01
CA PRO A 110 -45.87 -21.05 -8.81
C PRO A 110 -46.60 -22.03 -9.75
N PRO A 111 -46.03 -22.32 -10.94
CA PRO A 111 -46.58 -23.34 -11.82
C PRO A 111 -46.57 -24.72 -11.13
N PRO A 112 -47.51 -25.61 -11.47
CA PRO A 112 -47.56 -26.94 -10.88
C PRO A 112 -46.27 -27.70 -11.17
N THR A 113 -45.70 -28.32 -10.13
CA THR A 113 -44.51 -29.18 -10.28
C THR A 113 -44.88 -30.40 -11.14
N PRO A 114 -44.14 -30.69 -12.23
CA PRO A 114 -44.39 -31.87 -13.04
C PRO A 114 -44.24 -33.16 -12.23
N ASP A 115 -45.22 -34.06 -12.31
CA ASP A 115 -45.15 -35.36 -11.65
C ASP A 115 -44.05 -36.23 -12.27
N PRO A 116 -43.00 -36.62 -11.52
CA PRO A 116 -41.96 -37.50 -12.03
C PRO A 116 -42.48 -38.90 -12.41
N ALA A 117 -43.62 -39.35 -11.86
CA ALA A 117 -44.22 -40.63 -12.22
C ALA A 117 -44.76 -40.63 -13.66
N ALA A 118 -45.14 -39.47 -14.21
CA ALA A 118 -45.61 -39.35 -15.59
C ALA A 118 -44.56 -39.73 -16.64
N ARG A 119 -43.27 -39.74 -16.26
CA ARG A 119 -42.14 -40.12 -17.14
C ARG A 119 -41.46 -41.43 -16.74
N ALA A 120 -41.94 -42.10 -15.68
CA ALA A 120 -41.32 -43.32 -15.19
C ALA A 120 -41.75 -44.53 -16.03
N ARG A 121 -40.79 -45.41 -16.36
CA ARG A 121 -41.11 -46.70 -16.97
C ARG A 121 -41.54 -47.71 -15.90
N PRO A 122 -42.44 -48.66 -16.17
CA PRO A 122 -42.94 -49.60 -15.16
C PRO A 122 -41.84 -50.34 -14.39
N TRP A 123 -40.77 -50.77 -15.09
CA TRP A 123 -39.64 -51.47 -14.46
C TRP A 123 -38.88 -50.60 -13.42
N GLN A 124 -38.86 -49.28 -13.60
CA GLN A 124 -38.21 -48.34 -12.68
C GLN A 124 -38.98 -48.23 -11.36
N ALA A 125 -40.31 -48.39 -11.39
CA ALA A 125 -41.15 -48.45 -10.21
C ALA A 125 -40.92 -49.76 -9.43
N TRP A 126 -40.88 -50.89 -10.14
CA TRP A 126 -40.56 -52.19 -9.54
C TRP A 126 -39.17 -52.21 -8.91
N TRP A 127 -38.17 -51.62 -9.58
CA TRP A 127 -36.81 -51.53 -9.06
C TRP A 127 -36.74 -50.79 -7.72
N ARG A 128 -37.46 -49.66 -7.58
CA ARG A 128 -37.52 -48.90 -6.31
C ARG A 128 -38.25 -49.64 -5.19
N LEU A 129 -39.22 -50.50 -5.54
CA LEU A 129 -39.97 -51.30 -4.57
C LEU A 129 -39.16 -52.48 -4.04
N LEU A 130 -38.33 -53.06 -4.90
CA LEU A 130 -37.57 -54.27 -4.59
C LEU A 130 -36.15 -53.98 -4.08
N THR A 131 -35.66 -52.74 -4.27
CA THR A 131 -34.28 -52.37 -3.92
C THR A 131 -34.17 -50.93 -3.41
N ASP A 132 -33.32 -50.72 -2.40
CA ASP A 132 -32.92 -49.38 -1.90
C ASP A 132 -31.72 -48.78 -2.66
N ALA A 133 -31.31 -49.42 -3.75
CA ALA A 133 -30.18 -49.00 -4.56
C ALA A 133 -30.58 -47.93 -5.59
N PRO A 134 -29.66 -46.99 -5.94
CA PRO A 134 -29.93 -46.03 -7.01
C PRO A 134 -30.19 -46.75 -8.34
N GLN A 135 -31.10 -46.21 -9.15
CA GLN A 135 -31.44 -46.82 -10.44
C GLN A 135 -30.21 -46.86 -11.35
N PRO A 136 -29.94 -47.98 -12.04
CA PRO A 136 -28.86 -48.05 -13.00
C PRO A 136 -29.11 -47.03 -14.12
N ALA A 137 -28.07 -46.28 -14.49
CA ALA A 137 -28.13 -45.36 -15.62
C ALA A 137 -28.34 -46.16 -16.93
N PRO A 138 -29.08 -45.61 -17.90
CA PRO A 138 -29.24 -46.22 -19.23
C PRO A 138 -27.91 -46.29 -19.99
#